data_AF-A0A1H3Z9P3-F1
#
_entry.id   AF-A0A1H3Z9P3-F1
#
_cell.length_a   1.000
_cell.length_b   1.000
_cell.length_c   1.000
_cell.angle_alpha   90.00
_cell.angle_beta   90.00
_cell.angle_gamma   90.00
#
_symmetry.space_group_name_H-M   'P 1'
#
loop_
_entity.id
_entity.type
_entity.pdbx_description
1 polymer ?
#
loop_
_entity_poly.entity_id
_entity_poly.type
_entity_poly.pdbx_seq_one_letter_code
_entity_poly.pdbx_strand_id
1 'polypeptide(L)'
;MITEEEAKSIAIKETDYCYVIAQAWEAEPFNSICLERIFTKGGCEEIRMAWWKNGRQTMRPADIDAPGWGRLFSEALKEGVFLDSEKFGMLKSLLS
;
A
#
# COMPACT_ATOMS: atom_id res chain seq x y z
N MET A 1 5.45 -3.68 15.85
CA MET A 1 4.70 -4.61 15.00
C MET A 1 3.35 -4.76 15.63
N ILE A 2 2.29 -4.51 14.86
CA ILE A 2 0.93 -4.69 15.35
C ILE A 2 0.59 -6.19 15.42
N THR A 3 -0.37 -6.55 16.25
CA THR A 3 -0.95 -7.90 16.32
C THR A 3 -2.01 -8.11 15.25
N GLU A 4 -2.43 -9.35 15.03
CA GLU A 4 -3.54 -9.64 14.12
C GLU A 4 -4.85 -8.98 14.57
N GLU A 5 -5.14 -9.00 15.88
CA GLU A 5 -6.35 -8.40 16.44
C GLU A 5 -6.36 -6.87 16.23
N GLU A 6 -5.21 -6.22 16.46
CA GLU A 6 -5.04 -4.80 16.16
C GLU A 6 -5.20 -4.53 14.66
N ALA A 7 -4.54 -5.32 13.81
CA ALA A 7 -4.65 -5.19 12.35
C ALA A 7 -6.09 -5.31 11.87
N LYS A 8 -6.84 -6.29 12.39
CA LYS A 8 -8.26 -6.48 12.12
C LYS A 8 -9.10 -5.30 12.56
N SER A 9 -8.79 -4.70 13.73
CA SER A 9 -9.54 -3.55 14.26
C SER A 9 -9.39 -2.28 13.43
N ILE A 10 -8.27 -2.11 12.72
CA ILE A 10 -7.97 -0.93 11.90
C ILE A 10 -8.11 -1.19 10.39
N ALA A 11 -8.44 -2.41 9.98
CA ALA A 11 -8.49 -2.79 8.58
C ALA A 11 -9.58 -2.00 7.84
N ILE A 12 -9.21 -1.37 6.73
CA ILE A 12 -10.18 -0.75 5.81
C ILE A 12 -10.79 -1.80 4.86
N LYS A 13 -10.13 -2.95 4.73
CA LYS A 13 -10.58 -4.07 3.90
C LYS A 13 -9.97 -5.37 4.39
N GLU A 14 -10.77 -6.43 4.40
CA GLU A 14 -10.31 -7.79 4.64
C GLU A 14 -10.36 -8.63 3.35
N THR A 15 -9.42 -9.56 3.22
CA THR A 15 -9.41 -10.61 2.18
C THR A 15 -9.12 -11.95 2.83
N ASP A 16 -9.20 -13.04 2.05
CA ASP A 16 -8.83 -14.38 2.53
C ASP A 16 -7.36 -14.45 2.98
N TYR A 17 -6.50 -13.58 2.43
CA TYR A 17 -5.05 -13.59 2.68
C TYR A 17 -4.58 -12.57 3.73
N CYS A 18 -5.19 -11.37 3.76
CA CYS A 18 -4.67 -10.25 4.54
C CYS A 18 -5.74 -9.24 4.97
N TYR A 19 -5.37 -8.42 5.95
CA TYR A 19 -6.04 -7.18 6.33
C TYR A 19 -5.31 -6.00 5.67
N VAL A 20 -6.02 -5.17 4.93
CA VAL A 20 -5.48 -3.93 4.35
C VAL A 20 -5.66 -2.81 5.37
N ILE A 21 -4.55 -2.19 5.76
CA ILE A 21 -4.49 -1.18 6.83
C ILE A 21 -4.50 0.23 6.24
N ALA A 22 -3.74 0.43 5.17
CA ALA A 22 -3.69 1.69 4.43
C ALA A 22 -3.55 1.39 2.93
N GLN A 23 -4.05 2.30 2.10
CA GLN A 23 -3.99 2.15 0.65
C GLN A 23 -3.88 3.53 -0.02
N ALA A 24 -3.11 3.61 -1.10
CA ALA A 24 -3.01 4.79 -1.95
C ALA A 24 -3.14 4.40 -3.41
N TRP A 25 -3.92 5.18 -4.16
CA TRP A 25 -4.23 4.92 -5.56
C TRP A 25 -3.42 5.83 -6.48
N GLU A 26 -2.97 5.30 -7.61
CA GLU A 26 -2.31 6.10 -8.64
C GLU A 26 -3.29 7.06 -9.33
N ALA A 27 -4.52 6.58 -9.54
CA ALA A 27 -5.61 7.34 -10.15
C ALA A 27 -6.97 6.94 -9.55
N GLU A 28 -7.85 6.32 -10.34
CA GLU A 28 -9.22 5.98 -9.92
C GLU A 28 -9.22 4.80 -8.92
N PRO A 29 -9.86 4.93 -7.75
CA PRO A 29 -10.02 3.83 -6.81
C PRO A 29 -10.67 2.61 -7.46
N PHE A 30 -10.15 1.43 -7.15
CA PHE A 30 -10.63 0.13 -7.66
C PHE A 30 -10.48 -0.09 -9.17
N ASN A 31 -9.81 0.83 -9.87
CA ASN A 31 -9.61 0.76 -11.32
C ASN A 31 -8.21 1.22 -11.75
N SER A 32 -7.25 1.27 -10.82
CA SER A 32 -5.87 1.69 -11.06
C SER A 32 -4.88 0.89 -10.20
N ILE A 33 -3.59 1.25 -10.29
CA ILE A 33 -2.54 0.73 -9.41
C ILE A 33 -2.77 1.27 -8.01
N CYS A 34 -2.52 0.42 -7.03
CA CYS A 34 -2.60 0.73 -5.63
C CYS A 34 -1.32 0.29 -4.92
N LEU A 35 -0.84 1.11 -3.98
CA LEU A 35 0.14 0.71 -2.99
C LEU A 35 -0.57 0.50 -1.66
N GLU A 36 -0.44 -0.68 -1.08
CA GLU A 36 -1.19 -1.10 0.09
C GLU A 36 -0.22 -1.48 1.21
N ARG A 37 -0.46 -0.99 2.44
CA ARG A 37 0.08 -1.59 3.64
C ARG A 37 -0.89 -2.66 4.11
N ILE A 38 -0.39 -3.87 4.25
CA ILE A 38 -1.19 -5.02 4.66
C ILE A 38 -0.58 -5.70 5.87
N PHE A 39 -1.43 -6.37 6.64
CA PHE A 39 -1.03 -7.42 7.57
C PHE A 39 -1.52 -8.75 7.03
N THR A 40 -0.59 -9.64 6.72
CA THR A 40 -0.91 -11.00 6.30
C THR A 40 -1.50 -11.78 7.47
N LYS A 41 -2.49 -12.64 7.21
CA LYS A 41 -3.00 -13.56 8.25
C LYS A 41 -1.93 -14.58 8.72
N GLY A 42 -0.74 -14.55 8.11
CA GLY A 42 0.47 -15.24 8.56
C GLY A 42 1.33 -14.46 9.57
N GLY A 43 0.89 -13.27 10.00
CA GLY A 43 1.53 -12.52 11.09
C GLY A 43 2.61 -11.51 10.65
N CYS A 44 2.63 -11.11 9.38
CA CYS A 44 3.65 -10.19 8.84
C CYS A 44 3.02 -8.93 8.23
N GLU A 45 3.60 -7.77 8.52
CA GLU A 45 3.30 -6.51 7.82
C GLU A 45 4.08 -6.43 6.51
N GLU A 46 3.41 -6.06 5.43
CA GLU A 46 4.01 -5.91 4.10
C GLU A 46 3.51 -4.64 3.41
N ILE A 47 4.35 -4.05 2.57
CA ILE A 47 3.91 -3.09 1.56
C ILE A 47 3.84 -3.83 0.24
N ARG A 48 2.64 -3.89 -0.36
CA ARG A 48 2.44 -4.54 -1.66
C ARG A 48 1.95 -3.54 -2.69
N MET A 49 2.35 -3.79 -3.94
CA MET A 49 1.72 -3.16 -5.09
C MET A 49 0.63 -4.10 -5.61
N ALA A 50 -0.58 -3.57 -5.78
CA ALA A 50 -1.72 -4.28 -6.32
C ALA A 50 -2.26 -3.54 -7.54
N TRP A 51 -2.72 -4.29 -8.55
CA TRP A 51 -3.44 -3.71 -9.68
C TRP A 51 -4.92 -4.04 -9.54
N TRP A 52 -5.79 -3.04 -9.69
CA TRP A 52 -7.23 -3.21 -9.68
C TRP A 52 -7.87 -2.83 -11.01
N LYS A 53 -8.91 -3.57 -11.39
CA LYS A 53 -9.77 -3.27 -12.54
C LYS A 53 -11.20 -3.65 -12.21
N ASN A 54 -12.13 -2.72 -12.36
CA ASN A 54 -13.55 -2.95 -12.11
C ASN A 54 -13.84 -3.60 -10.73
N GLY A 55 -13.18 -3.12 -9.66
CA GLY A 55 -13.44 -3.66 -8.31
C GLY A 55 -12.76 -4.99 -8.01
N ARG A 56 -11.90 -5.50 -8.88
CA ARG A 56 -11.17 -6.77 -8.67
C ARG A 56 -9.67 -6.58 -8.83
N GLN A 57 -8.90 -7.22 -7.95
CA GLN A 57 -7.46 -7.34 -8.17
C GLN A 57 -7.20 -8.25 -9.39
N THR A 58 -6.29 -7.82 -10.25
CA THR A 58 -5.87 -8.62 -11.41
C THR A 58 -4.35 -8.60 -11.52
N MET A 59 -3.78 -9.66 -12.10
CA MET A 59 -2.37 -9.65 -12.44
C MET A 59 -2.17 -8.82 -13.72
N ARG A 60 -1.30 -7.82 -13.64
CA ARG A 60 -0.83 -7.04 -14.79
C ARG A 60 0.53 -6.42 -14.43
N PRO A 61 1.46 -6.27 -15.38
CA PRO A 61 2.57 -5.34 -15.20
C PRO A 61 2.02 -3.95 -14.86
N ALA A 62 2.67 -3.27 -13.93
CA ALA A 62 2.32 -1.89 -13.58
C ALA A 62 2.66 -0.99 -14.77
N ASP A 63 1.69 -0.72 -15.64
CA ASP A 63 1.80 0.24 -16.74
C ASP A 63 1.69 1.67 -16.19
N ILE A 64 2.65 2.06 -15.35
CA ILE A 64 2.73 3.37 -14.70
C ILE A 64 3.95 4.13 -15.25
N ASP A 65 3.72 5.37 -15.65
CA ASP A 65 4.79 6.24 -16.11
C ASP A 65 5.57 6.85 -14.93
N ALA A 66 6.73 7.44 -15.22
CA ALA A 66 7.57 8.02 -14.16
C ALA A 66 6.85 9.09 -13.31
N PRO A 67 6.05 10.02 -13.89
CA PRO A 67 5.24 10.94 -13.10
C PRO A 67 4.19 10.24 -12.23
N GLY A 68 3.54 9.19 -12.75
CA GLY A 68 2.58 8.38 -12.01
C GLY A 68 3.20 7.76 -10.77
N TRP A 69 4.44 7.25 -10.87
CA TRP A 69 5.17 6.78 -9.70
C TRP A 69 5.33 7.88 -8.65
N GLY A 70 5.78 9.07 -9.04
CA GLY A 70 5.95 10.19 -8.12
C GLY A 70 4.66 10.54 -7.39
N ARG A 71 3.52 10.56 -8.10
CA ARG A 71 2.20 10.78 -7.51
C ARG A 71 1.81 9.67 -6.55
N LEU A 72 1.90 8.41 -6.97
CA LEU A 72 1.52 7.26 -6.14
C LEU A 72 2.29 7.23 -4.82
N PHE A 73 3.62 7.42 -4.84
CA PHE A 73 4.43 7.48 -3.63
C PHE A 73 4.08 8.70 -2.76
N SER A 74 3.77 9.84 -3.36
CA SER A 74 3.34 11.03 -2.62
C SER A 74 2.02 10.83 -1.90
N GLU A 75 1.05 10.17 -2.55
CA GLU A 75 -0.22 9.81 -1.92
C GLU A 75 -0.02 8.74 -0.84
N ALA A 76 0.82 7.73 -1.08
CA ALA A 76 1.16 6.71 -0.09
C ALA A 76 1.77 7.29 1.20
N LEU A 77 2.52 8.39 1.12
CA LEU A 77 3.00 9.12 2.29
C LEU A 77 1.86 9.78 3.08
N LYS A 78 0.87 10.35 2.40
CA LYS A 78 -0.29 11.02 3.03
C LYS A 78 -1.26 10.02 3.65
N GLU A 79 -1.53 8.93 2.95
CA GLU A 79 -2.50 7.90 3.35
C GLU A 79 -1.94 6.92 4.40
N GLY A 80 -0.71 7.13 4.88
CA GLY A 80 -0.12 6.31 5.95
C GLY A 80 0.29 4.91 5.51
N VAL A 81 0.50 4.67 4.22
CA VAL A 81 1.07 3.41 3.71
C VAL A 81 2.50 3.23 4.24
N PHE A 82 3.26 4.32 4.35
CA PHE A 82 4.59 4.32 4.95
C PHE A 82 4.55 4.74 6.42
N LEU A 83 5.28 4.02 7.26
CA LEU A 83 5.52 4.37 8.66
C LEU A 83 6.64 5.41 8.78
N ASP A 84 6.68 6.11 9.90
CA ASP A 84 7.65 7.18 10.11
C ASP A 84 9.11 6.70 10.08
N SER A 85 9.37 5.47 10.53
CA SER A 85 10.69 4.84 10.41
C SER A 85 11.11 4.61 8.96
N GLU A 86 10.19 4.22 8.09
CA GLU A 86 10.44 4.00 6.67
C GLU A 86 10.62 5.34 5.95
N LYS A 87 9.78 6.34 6.25
CA LYS A 87 9.93 7.71 5.74
C LYS A 87 11.30 8.27 6.10
N PHE A 88 11.74 8.08 7.33
CA PHE A 88 13.07 8.50 7.78
C PHE A 88 14.18 7.76 7.02
N GLY A 89 14.02 6.46 6.78
CA GLY A 89 14.94 5.68 5.96
C GLY A 89 15.05 6.20 4.53
N MET A 90 13.93 6.54 3.89
CA MET A 90 13.89 7.14 2.56
C MET A 90 14.60 8.50 2.53
N LEU A 91 14.31 9.36 3.50
CA LEU A 91 14.97 10.68 3.60
C LEU A 91 16.48 10.54 3.77
N LYS A 92 16.93 9.62 4.63
CA LYS A 92 18.34 9.34 4.83
C LYS A 92 19.01 8.89 3.53
N SER A 93 18.34 8.05 2.74
CA SER A 93 18.84 7.59 1.45
C SER A 93 18.98 8.69 0.39
N LEU A 94 18.23 9.80 0.51
CA LEU A 94 18.34 10.94 -0.41
C LEU A 94 19.53 11.85 -0.08
N LEU A 95 20.03 11.79 1.14
CA LEU A 95 21.11 12.64 1.64
C LEU A 95 22.49 11.95 1.57
N SER A 96 22.53 10.67 1.21
CA SER A 96 23.75 9.87 1.03
C SER A 96 24.21 9.85 -0.41
#